data_AF-A0A7J8QBD9-F1
#
_entry.id   AF-A0A7J8QBD9-F1
#
_cell.length_a   1.000
_cell.length_b   1.000
_cell.length_c   1.000
_cell.angle_alpha   90.00
_cell.angle_beta   90.00
_cell.angle_gamma   90.00
#
_symmetry.space_group_name_H-M   'P 1'
#
loop_
_entity.id
_entity.type
_entity.pdbx_description
1 polymer ?
#
loop_
_entity_poly.entity_id
_entity_poly.type
_entity_poly.pdbx_seq_one_letter_code
_entity_poly.pdbx_strand_id
1 'polypeptide(L)'
;MLNFTAAQSLISITSIDCWAAFAPLLANVICCPQLHATLVILVGQLSKETGVLALNRTLAKPCLSDIEQVLAGQGAGDGLNQVCSIHSSNLTEASCPVKDVDEFENMVNSSELLASCEKIDPVKECCDQVCQGAISDAATRLALKASDPLSMDGPHVLPQHTTRINDCKTVVLRWLASIIILVTSLALLWGGRSLGWSWTLNGGRIVPGMSMALCLASLAKW
;
A
#
# COMPACT_ATOMS: atom_id res chain seq x y z
N MET A 1 16.07 -9.14 -4.01
CA MET A 1 15.68 -9.17 -2.59
C MET A 1 15.20 -7.78 -2.21
N LEU A 2 14.23 -7.64 -1.31
CA LEU A 2 13.78 -6.32 -0.86
C LEU A 2 14.86 -5.62 -0.03
N ASN A 3 15.11 -4.34 -0.30
CA ASN A 3 16.02 -3.53 0.50
C ASN A 3 15.27 -2.96 1.72
N PHE A 4 15.21 -3.75 2.79
CA PHE A 4 14.51 -3.35 4.02
C PHE A 4 15.13 -2.13 4.72
N THR A 5 16.42 -1.87 4.49
CA THR A 5 17.09 -0.66 5.00
C THR A 5 16.52 0.61 4.36
N ALA A 6 16.27 0.57 3.05
CA ALA A 6 15.63 1.67 2.33
C ALA A 6 14.15 1.88 2.72
N ALA A 7 13.54 0.91 3.40
CA ALA A 7 12.16 0.93 3.86
C ALA A 7 12.03 0.96 5.41
N GLN A 8 13.10 1.23 6.14
CA GLN A 8 13.11 1.08 7.59
C GLN A 8 12.06 1.94 8.30
N SER A 9 11.89 3.20 7.87
CA SER A 9 10.89 4.11 8.44
C SER A 9 9.46 3.61 8.21
N LEU A 10 9.18 3.07 7.02
CA LEU A 10 7.90 2.46 6.66
C LEU A 10 7.56 1.27 7.53
N ILE A 11 8.52 0.35 7.65
CA ILE A 11 8.37 -0.88 8.44
C ILE A 11 8.14 -0.53 9.91
N SER A 12 8.87 0.47 10.43
CA SER A 12 8.72 0.92 11.81
C SER A 12 7.34 1.53 12.08
N ILE A 13 6.85 2.42 11.20
CA ILE A 13 5.49 2.99 11.32
C ILE A 13 4.44 1.88 11.26
N THR A 14 4.55 0.97 10.29
CA THR A 14 3.62 -0.16 10.14
C THR A 14 3.61 -1.04 11.38
N SER A 15 4.78 -1.30 11.97
CA SER A 15 4.88 -2.10 13.18
C SER A 15 4.20 -1.45 14.39
N ILE A 16 4.33 -0.12 14.53
CA ILE A 16 3.65 0.66 15.58
C ILE A 16 2.13 0.64 15.35
N ASP A 17 1.68 0.86 14.12
CA ASP A 17 0.27 0.88 13.76
C ASP A 17 -0.38 -0.51 13.89
N CYS A 18 0.41 -1.57 13.71
CA CYS A 18 0.05 -2.97 13.90
C CYS A 18 0.50 -3.55 15.24
N TRP A 19 0.77 -2.71 16.25
CA TRP A 19 1.31 -3.18 17.52
C TRP A 19 0.40 -4.24 18.14
N ALA A 20 0.99 -5.34 18.60
CA ALA A 20 0.27 -6.56 19.02
C ALA A 20 -0.85 -6.30 20.04
N ALA A 21 -0.65 -5.35 20.95
CA ALA A 21 -1.62 -5.02 21.99
C ALA A 21 -2.87 -4.30 21.45
N PHE A 22 -2.77 -3.59 20.32
CA PHE A 22 -3.88 -2.80 19.75
C PHE A 22 -4.40 -3.33 18.42
N ALA A 23 -3.66 -4.21 17.75
CA ALA A 23 -4.08 -4.80 16.49
C ALA A 23 -5.50 -5.39 16.54
N PRO A 24 -5.95 -6.13 17.59
CA PRO A 24 -7.32 -6.65 17.63
C PRO A 24 -8.43 -5.58 17.65
N LEU A 25 -8.12 -4.36 18.10
CA LEU A 25 -9.07 -3.25 18.22
C LEU A 25 -9.02 -2.29 17.04
N LEU A 26 -7.82 -2.08 16.48
CA LEU A 26 -7.55 -1.05 15.46
C LEU A 26 -7.14 -1.65 14.10
N ALA A 27 -7.20 -2.98 13.95
CA ALA A 27 -6.88 -3.72 12.72
C ALA A 27 -7.44 -3.05 11.48
N ASN A 28 -8.77 -2.90 11.44
CA ASN A 28 -9.47 -2.46 10.25
C ASN A 28 -9.33 -0.96 9.95
N VAL A 29 -8.89 -0.15 10.91
CA VAL A 29 -8.87 1.32 10.80
C VAL A 29 -7.45 1.84 10.58
N ILE A 30 -6.45 1.22 11.22
CA ILE A 30 -5.07 1.70 11.21
C ILE A 30 -4.13 0.62 10.67
N CYS A 31 -4.04 -0.52 11.34
CA CYS A 31 -3.03 -1.53 11.02
C CYS A 31 -3.14 -2.09 9.59
N CYS A 32 -4.29 -2.63 9.19
CA CYS A 32 -4.43 -3.32 7.92
C CYS A 32 -4.31 -2.38 6.70
N PRO A 33 -4.90 -1.17 6.73
CA PRO A 33 -4.64 -0.17 5.71
C PRO A 33 -3.14 0.16 5.59
N GLN A 34 -2.43 0.34 6.71
CA GLN A 34 -0.99 0.65 6.73
C GLN A 34 -0.14 -0.51 6.22
N LEU A 35 -0.46 -1.73 6.63
CA LEU A 35 0.22 -2.94 6.16
C LEU A 35 0.06 -3.11 4.64
N HIS A 36 -1.15 -2.91 4.12
CA HIS A 36 -1.40 -2.98 2.68
C HIS A 36 -0.58 -1.93 1.91
N ALA A 37 -0.56 -0.69 2.39
CA ALA A 37 0.24 0.39 1.81
C ALA A 37 1.75 0.04 1.82
N THR A 38 2.26 -0.49 2.93
CA THR A 38 3.66 -0.89 3.05
C THR A 38 4.03 -2.00 2.08
N LEU A 39 3.16 -3.00 1.87
CA LEU A 39 3.39 -4.04 0.86
C LEU A 39 3.48 -3.45 -0.55
N VAL A 40 2.55 -2.56 -0.90
CA VAL A 40 2.55 -1.85 -2.20
C VAL A 40 3.84 -1.07 -2.39
N ILE A 41 4.28 -0.32 -1.39
CA ILE A 41 5.48 0.51 -1.48
C ILE A 41 6.74 -0.35 -1.59
N LEU A 42 6.85 -1.44 -0.81
CA LEU A 42 7.98 -2.35 -0.89
C LEU A 42 8.12 -2.98 -2.28
N VAL A 43 7.00 -3.42 -2.89
CA VAL A 43 7.02 -3.94 -4.26
C VAL A 43 7.35 -2.84 -5.26
N GLY A 44 6.84 -1.61 -5.08
CA GLY A 44 7.20 -0.46 -5.93
C GLY A 44 8.68 -0.08 -5.83
N GLN A 45 9.28 -0.15 -4.64
CA GLN A 45 10.73 0.05 -4.46
C GLN A 45 11.53 -1.04 -5.18
N LEU A 46 11.10 -2.30 -5.09
CA LEU A 46 11.72 -3.39 -5.86
C LEU A 46 11.60 -3.16 -7.37
N SER A 47 10.49 -2.57 -7.81
CA SER A 47 10.27 -2.25 -9.21
C SER A 47 11.32 -1.30 -9.77
N LYS A 48 11.84 -0.36 -8.96
CA LYS A 48 12.94 0.54 -9.37
C LYS A 48 14.20 -0.23 -9.81
N GLU A 49 14.48 -1.34 -9.15
CA GLU A 49 15.68 -2.13 -9.40
C GLU A 49 15.44 -3.19 -10.49
N THR A 50 14.21 -3.68 -10.62
CA THR A 50 13.90 -4.88 -11.42
C THR A 50 13.05 -4.61 -12.66
N GLY A 51 12.40 -3.44 -12.76
CA GLY A 51 11.43 -3.12 -13.80
C GLY A 51 10.08 -3.86 -13.66
N VAL A 52 9.86 -4.57 -12.56
CA VAL A 52 8.69 -5.44 -12.36
C VAL A 52 7.75 -4.86 -11.32
N LEU A 53 6.45 -4.78 -11.63
CA LEU A 53 5.38 -4.24 -10.77
C LEU A 53 4.62 -5.32 -10.00
N ALA A 54 4.94 -6.59 -10.23
CA ALA A 54 4.29 -7.73 -9.58
C ALA A 54 5.27 -8.89 -9.37
N LEU A 55 5.29 -9.45 -8.16
CA LEU A 55 6.13 -10.61 -7.89
C LEU A 55 5.61 -11.85 -8.61
N ASN A 56 6.54 -12.71 -9.04
CA ASN A 56 6.20 -14.07 -9.44
C ASN A 56 5.56 -14.82 -8.27
N ARG A 57 4.58 -15.69 -8.56
CA ARG A 57 3.85 -16.48 -7.55
C ARG A 57 4.79 -17.30 -6.64
N THR A 58 5.90 -17.78 -7.18
CA THR A 58 6.92 -18.54 -6.42
C THR A 58 7.66 -17.68 -5.39
N LEU A 59 7.87 -16.40 -5.68
CA LEU A 59 8.60 -15.47 -4.80
C LEU A 59 7.68 -14.75 -3.81
N ALA A 60 6.39 -14.62 -4.14
CA ALA A 60 5.44 -13.85 -3.34
C ALA A 60 5.22 -14.42 -1.92
N LYS A 61 5.15 -15.74 -1.78
CA LYS A 61 4.97 -16.40 -0.48
C LYS A 61 6.18 -16.21 0.46
N PRO A 62 7.42 -16.55 0.07
CA PRO A 62 8.57 -16.29 0.93
C PRO A 62 8.76 -14.79 1.20
N CYS A 63 8.52 -13.92 0.21
CA CYS A 63 8.62 -12.48 0.41
C CYS A 63 7.64 -11.94 1.45
N LEU A 64 6.37 -12.39 1.44
CA LEU A 64 5.39 -11.99 2.45
C LEU A 64 5.82 -12.49 3.84
N SER A 65 6.31 -13.72 3.94
CA SER A 65 6.81 -14.29 5.21
C SER A 65 7.97 -13.47 5.79
N ASP A 66 8.92 -13.06 4.95
CA ASP A 66 10.06 -12.23 5.38
C ASP A 66 9.59 -10.87 5.92
N ILE A 67 8.61 -10.24 5.25
CA ILE A 67 8.03 -8.96 5.69
C ILE A 67 7.34 -9.12 7.04
N GLU A 68 6.55 -10.17 7.23
CA GLU A 68 5.88 -10.45 8.50
C GLU A 68 6.90 -10.68 9.63
N GLN A 69 7.96 -11.44 9.37
CA GLN A 69 9.00 -11.68 10.36
C GLN A 69 9.74 -10.39 10.76
N VAL A 70 10.00 -9.50 9.80
CA VAL A 70 10.61 -8.20 10.08
C VAL A 70 9.67 -7.31 10.91
N LEU A 71 8.37 -7.29 10.60
CA LEU A 71 7.37 -6.51 11.36
C LEU A 71 7.19 -7.04 12.79
N ALA A 72 7.10 -8.36 12.96
CA ALA A 72 7.02 -9.02 14.26
C ALA A 72 8.28 -8.76 15.09
N GLY A 73 9.46 -8.79 14.47
CA GLY A 73 10.73 -8.41 15.11
C GLY A 73 10.77 -6.97 15.64
N GLN A 74 9.87 -6.10 15.17
CA GLN A 74 9.71 -4.71 15.65
C GLN A 74 8.53 -4.52 16.61
N GLY A 75 7.81 -5.60 16.96
CA GLY A 75 6.72 -5.59 17.94
C GLY A 75 5.31 -5.61 17.34
N ALA A 76 5.17 -5.75 16.02
CA ALA A 76 3.85 -5.93 15.41
C ALA A 76 3.22 -7.24 15.91
N GLY A 77 1.88 -7.31 15.87
CA GLY A 77 1.16 -8.54 16.22
C GLY A 77 1.55 -9.72 15.33
N ASP A 78 1.52 -10.93 15.89
CA ASP A 78 1.66 -12.15 15.10
C ASP A 78 0.40 -12.37 14.23
N GLY A 79 0.56 -13.05 13.10
CA GLY A 79 -0.57 -13.44 12.25
C GLY A 79 -1.28 -12.28 11.54
N LEU A 80 -0.55 -11.20 11.20
CA LEU A 80 -1.12 -10.05 10.49
C LEU A 80 -1.79 -10.43 9.17
N ASN A 81 -1.29 -11.43 8.45
CA ASN A 81 -1.97 -11.97 7.26
C ASN A 81 -3.40 -12.43 7.53
N GLN A 82 -3.68 -13.06 8.68
CA GLN A 82 -5.02 -13.51 9.05
C GLN A 82 -5.87 -12.32 9.53
N VAL A 83 -5.30 -11.47 10.38
CA VAL A 83 -5.98 -10.28 10.92
C VAL A 83 -6.42 -9.34 9.80
N CYS A 84 -5.56 -9.14 8.80
CA CYS A 84 -5.77 -8.21 7.70
C CYS A 84 -6.22 -8.87 6.40
N SER A 85 -6.46 -10.18 6.39
CA SER A 85 -6.83 -10.95 5.19
C SER A 85 -5.86 -10.72 4.01
N ILE A 86 -4.56 -10.72 4.29
CA ILE A 86 -3.50 -10.55 3.30
C ILE A 86 -3.00 -11.91 2.84
N HIS A 87 -2.90 -12.06 1.52
CA HIS A 87 -2.41 -13.26 0.87
C HIS A 87 -1.20 -12.94 -0.01
N SER A 88 -0.40 -13.95 -0.35
CA SER A 88 0.73 -13.78 -1.26
C SER A 88 0.31 -13.25 -2.63
N SER A 89 -0.93 -13.51 -3.07
CA SER A 89 -1.50 -12.93 -4.31
C SER A 89 -1.56 -11.41 -4.28
N ASN A 90 -1.65 -10.77 -3.10
CA ASN A 90 -1.61 -9.31 -2.97
C ASN A 90 -0.24 -8.71 -3.31
N LEU A 91 0.81 -9.52 -3.50
CA LEU A 91 2.13 -9.09 -3.96
C LEU A 91 2.37 -9.40 -5.45
N THR A 92 1.47 -10.16 -6.09
CA THR A 92 1.52 -10.47 -7.52
C THR A 92 0.60 -9.54 -8.31
N GLU A 93 0.46 -9.79 -9.60
CA GLU A 93 -0.45 -9.08 -10.52
C GLU A 93 -1.93 -9.46 -10.29
N ALA A 94 -2.18 -10.50 -9.48
CA ALA A 94 -3.48 -11.13 -9.30
C ALA A 94 -4.18 -11.39 -10.65
N SER A 95 -5.28 -10.68 -10.95
CA SER A 95 -5.96 -10.77 -12.25
C SER A 95 -5.64 -9.64 -13.24
N CYS A 96 -4.81 -8.67 -12.86
CA CYS A 96 -4.38 -7.60 -13.75
C CYS A 96 -3.42 -8.15 -14.83
N PRO A 97 -3.60 -7.83 -16.12
CA PRO A 97 -2.78 -8.39 -17.19
C PRO A 97 -1.36 -7.79 -17.27
N VAL A 98 -1.09 -6.70 -16.54
CA VAL A 98 0.17 -5.96 -16.62
C VAL A 98 1.05 -6.23 -15.40
N LYS A 99 2.33 -6.52 -15.65
CA LYS A 99 3.29 -6.91 -14.60
C LYS A 99 4.63 -6.18 -14.64
N ASP A 100 4.94 -5.45 -15.70
CA ASP A 100 6.21 -4.73 -15.87
C ASP A 100 6.00 -3.25 -16.22
N VAL A 101 7.03 -2.45 -15.94
CA VAL A 101 6.99 -0.98 -16.06
C VAL A 101 6.85 -0.55 -17.52
N ASP A 102 7.57 -1.20 -18.43
CA ASP A 102 7.52 -0.86 -19.86
C ASP A 102 6.11 -1.06 -20.43
N GLU A 103 5.47 -2.20 -20.13
CA GLU A 103 4.09 -2.47 -20.54
C GLU A 103 3.10 -1.46 -19.93
N PHE A 104 3.30 -1.07 -18.67
CA PHE A 104 2.48 -0.08 -17.98
C PHE A 104 2.54 1.29 -18.67
N GLU A 105 3.75 1.82 -18.89
CA GLU A 105 3.98 3.16 -19.43
C GLU A 105 3.53 3.30 -20.89
N ASN A 106 3.50 2.18 -21.63
CA ASN A 106 2.93 2.15 -22.98
C ASN A 106 1.39 2.25 -23.02
N MET A 107 0.72 1.92 -21.91
CA MET A 107 -0.75 1.86 -21.85
C MET A 107 -1.39 3.05 -21.13
N VAL A 108 -0.66 3.64 -20.19
CA VAL A 108 -1.13 4.71 -19.32
C VAL A 108 -0.39 5.99 -19.68
N ASN A 109 -1.10 7.12 -19.65
CA ASN A 109 -0.44 8.42 -19.72
C ASN A 109 0.27 8.70 -18.38
N SER A 110 1.48 8.18 -18.24
CA SER A 110 2.28 8.29 -17.02
C SER A 110 2.53 9.74 -16.59
N SER A 111 2.63 10.67 -17.55
CA SER A 111 2.83 12.09 -17.25
C SER A 111 1.61 12.73 -16.55
N GLU A 112 0.41 12.40 -17.01
CA GLU A 112 -0.85 12.91 -16.47
C GLU A 112 -1.18 12.26 -15.14
N LEU A 113 -0.92 10.94 -15.03
CA LEU A 113 -1.05 10.21 -13.77
C LEU A 113 -0.11 10.79 -12.71
N LEU A 114 1.16 11.05 -13.06
CA LEU A 114 2.12 11.65 -12.14
C LEU A 114 1.72 13.08 -11.78
N ALA A 115 1.32 13.91 -12.74
CA ALA A 115 0.87 15.28 -12.47
C ALA A 115 -0.34 15.33 -11.51
N SER A 116 -1.21 14.32 -11.58
CA SER A 116 -2.38 14.20 -10.69
C SER A 116 -2.01 13.74 -9.28
N CYS A 117 -0.91 12.99 -9.12
CA CYS A 117 -0.58 12.29 -7.88
C CYS A 117 0.74 12.73 -7.20
N GLU A 118 1.55 13.58 -7.84
CA GLU A 118 2.86 14.00 -7.31
C GLU A 118 2.72 14.84 -6.04
N LYS A 119 1.73 15.74 -5.99
CA LYS A 119 1.47 16.62 -4.84
C LYS A 119 0.01 16.51 -4.40
N ILE A 120 -0.19 15.68 -3.38
CA ILE A 120 -1.52 15.43 -2.82
C ILE A 120 -1.75 16.38 -1.65
N ASP A 121 -2.77 17.22 -1.78
CA ASP A 121 -3.37 17.93 -0.66
C ASP A 121 -4.46 17.04 -0.05
N PRO A 122 -4.35 16.62 1.22
CA PRO A 122 -5.30 15.67 1.80
C PRO A 122 -6.75 16.14 1.81
N VAL A 123 -6.98 17.45 1.97
CA VAL A 123 -8.33 18.02 2.01
C VAL A 123 -8.91 18.03 0.60
N LYS A 124 -8.14 18.50 -0.36
CA LYS A 124 -8.54 18.53 -1.76
C LYS A 124 -8.76 17.12 -2.31
N GLU A 125 -7.87 16.18 -2.00
CA GLU A 125 -8.02 14.79 -2.45
C GLU A 125 -9.23 14.12 -1.81
N CYS A 126 -9.57 14.47 -0.56
CA CYS A 126 -10.79 13.99 0.09
C CYS A 126 -12.07 14.51 -0.61
N CYS A 127 -12.06 15.75 -1.11
CA CYS A 127 -13.22 16.38 -1.75
C CYS A 127 -13.33 16.07 -3.25
N ASP A 128 -12.21 16.16 -3.98
CA ASP A 128 -12.18 16.15 -5.44
C ASP A 128 -11.69 14.80 -6.02
N GLN A 129 -10.99 13.99 -5.21
CA GLN A 129 -10.48 12.66 -5.60
C GLN A 129 -9.70 12.67 -6.91
N VAL A 130 -8.86 13.69 -7.14
CA VAL A 130 -8.16 13.88 -8.42
C VAL A 130 -7.17 12.74 -8.68
N CYS A 131 -6.32 12.43 -7.71
CA CYS A 131 -5.36 11.33 -7.86
C CYS A 131 -6.06 9.97 -7.86
N GLN A 132 -7.03 9.75 -6.97
CA GLN A 132 -7.82 8.50 -6.95
C GLN A 132 -8.62 8.28 -8.25
N GLY A 133 -9.09 9.35 -8.87
CA GLY A 133 -9.72 9.35 -10.19
C GLY A 133 -8.72 8.90 -11.26
N ALA A 134 -7.55 9.56 -11.34
CA ALA A 134 -6.49 9.19 -12.28
C ALA A 134 -6.01 7.73 -12.12
N ILE A 135 -5.88 7.26 -10.87
CA ILE A 135 -5.55 5.85 -10.57
C ILE A 135 -6.65 4.91 -11.08
N SER A 136 -7.92 5.25 -10.87
CA SER A 136 -9.05 4.43 -11.30
C SER A 136 -9.17 4.36 -12.82
N ASP A 137 -8.91 5.47 -13.51
CA ASP A 137 -8.90 5.54 -14.97
C ASP A 137 -7.75 4.73 -15.56
N ALA A 138 -6.54 4.86 -14.99
CA ALA A 138 -5.39 4.06 -15.37
C ALA A 138 -5.67 2.56 -15.16
N ALA A 139 -6.18 2.18 -13.99
CA ALA A 139 -6.51 0.79 -13.68
C ALA A 139 -7.57 0.20 -14.62
N THR A 140 -8.57 1.00 -15.01
CA THR A 140 -9.59 0.60 -15.99
C THR A 140 -8.96 0.33 -17.35
N ARG A 141 -8.07 1.20 -17.83
CA ARG A 141 -7.34 1.00 -19.09
C ARG A 141 -6.51 -0.28 -19.06
N LEU A 142 -5.83 -0.57 -17.94
CA LEU A 142 -5.07 -1.80 -17.77
C LEU A 142 -5.98 -3.05 -17.79
N ALA A 143 -7.09 -3.01 -17.05
CA ALA A 143 -8.03 -4.13 -16.96
C ALA A 143 -8.66 -4.50 -18.31
N LEU A 144 -8.88 -3.51 -19.18
CA LEU A 144 -9.46 -3.70 -20.50
C LEU A 144 -8.54 -4.47 -21.46
N LYS A 145 -7.22 -4.49 -21.27
CA LYS A 145 -6.28 -5.26 -22.12
C LYS A 145 -6.53 -6.76 -22.11
N ALA A 146 -7.05 -7.31 -21.02
CA ALA A 146 -7.40 -8.72 -20.91
C ALA A 146 -8.75 -9.08 -21.58
N SER A 147 -9.39 -8.13 -22.27
CA SER A 147 -10.71 -8.30 -22.87
C SER A 147 -10.57 -8.65 -24.35
N ASP A 148 -10.88 -9.89 -24.69
CA ASP A 148 -11.31 -10.22 -26.05
C ASP A 148 -12.69 -9.54 -26.27
N PRO A 149 -12.91 -8.73 -27.32
CA PRO A 149 -14.16 -7.98 -27.54
C PRO A 149 -15.44 -8.83 -27.56
N LEU A 150 -15.31 -10.16 -27.64
CA LEU A 150 -16.40 -11.12 -27.81
C LEU A 150 -16.96 -11.70 -26.50
N SER A 151 -16.42 -11.36 -25.31
CA SER A 151 -16.80 -12.02 -24.03
C SER A 151 -17.55 -11.12 -23.03
N MET A 152 -18.08 -9.98 -23.45
CA MET A 152 -18.62 -8.95 -22.52
C MET A 152 -20.13 -9.04 -22.21
N ASP A 153 -20.87 -10.04 -22.70
CA ASP A 153 -22.31 -10.17 -22.42
C ASP A 153 -22.59 -11.32 -21.43
N GLY A 154 -22.57 -11.02 -20.13
CA GLY A 154 -23.00 -11.98 -19.10
C GLY A 154 -23.09 -11.41 -17.68
N PRO A 155 -24.05 -11.84 -16.84
CA PRO A 155 -24.22 -11.36 -15.45
C PRO A 155 -23.01 -11.63 -14.54
N HIS A 156 -22.17 -12.60 -14.89
CA HIS A 156 -20.95 -12.98 -14.16
C HIS A 156 -19.70 -12.20 -14.60
N VAL A 157 -19.78 -11.39 -15.66
CA VAL A 157 -18.66 -10.59 -16.18
C VAL A 157 -18.44 -9.34 -15.32
N LEU A 158 -19.51 -8.72 -14.82
CA LEU A 158 -19.43 -7.49 -14.02
C LEU A 158 -18.60 -7.65 -12.72
N PRO A 159 -18.79 -8.71 -11.89
CA PRO A 159 -17.99 -8.90 -10.68
C PRO A 159 -16.52 -9.18 -10.98
N GLN A 160 -16.24 -9.95 -12.05
CA GLN A 160 -14.87 -10.26 -12.47
C GLN A 160 -14.15 -9.02 -13.01
N HIS A 161 -14.88 -8.15 -13.72
CA HIS A 161 -14.38 -6.88 -14.22
C HIS A 161 -14.04 -5.92 -13.06
N THR A 162 -14.91 -5.80 -12.06
CA THR A 162 -14.62 -4.97 -10.86
C THR A 162 -13.41 -5.49 -10.08
N THR A 163 -13.31 -6.80 -9.85
CA THR A 163 -12.15 -7.40 -9.18
C THR A 163 -10.86 -7.13 -9.96
N ARG A 164 -10.88 -7.27 -11.29
CA ARG A 164 -9.72 -6.98 -12.15
C ARG A 164 -9.29 -5.52 -12.08
N ILE A 165 -10.24 -4.59 -12.10
CA ILE A 165 -9.91 -3.16 -11.94
C ILE A 165 -9.22 -2.92 -10.59
N ASN A 166 -9.71 -3.52 -9.50
CA ASN A 166 -9.09 -3.37 -8.18
C ASN A 166 -7.69 -3.96 -8.12
N ASP A 167 -7.47 -5.12 -8.75
CA ASP A 167 -6.12 -5.70 -8.88
C ASP A 167 -5.20 -4.77 -9.67
N CYS A 168 -5.70 -4.17 -10.77
CA CYS A 168 -4.94 -3.19 -11.54
C CYS A 168 -4.69 -1.88 -10.79
N LYS A 169 -5.57 -1.43 -9.89
CA LYS A 169 -5.28 -0.29 -9.00
C LYS A 169 -4.04 -0.55 -8.16
N THR A 170 -3.87 -1.78 -7.67
CA THR A 170 -2.67 -2.16 -6.91
C THR A 170 -1.41 -2.05 -7.76
N VAL A 171 -1.47 -2.47 -9.04
CA VAL A 171 -0.35 -2.31 -9.99
C VAL A 171 -0.02 -0.83 -10.24
N VAL A 172 -1.03 0.01 -10.45
CA VAL A 172 -0.84 1.47 -10.61
C VAL A 172 -0.17 2.09 -9.39
N LEU A 173 -0.62 1.74 -8.18
CA LEU A 173 -0.03 2.24 -6.93
C LEU A 173 1.43 1.81 -6.74
N ARG A 174 1.78 0.59 -7.15
CA ARG A 174 3.18 0.11 -7.12
C ARG A 174 4.06 0.89 -8.11
N TRP A 175 3.55 1.23 -9.29
CA TRP A 175 4.26 2.08 -10.25
C TRP A 175 4.45 3.50 -9.71
N LEU A 176 3.42 4.09 -9.10
CA LEU A 176 3.56 5.39 -8.43
C LEU A 176 4.65 5.36 -7.33
N ALA A 177 4.70 4.29 -6.55
CA ALA A 177 5.75 4.07 -5.55
C ALA A 177 7.15 3.81 -6.14
N SER A 178 7.22 3.33 -7.39
CA SER A 178 8.49 3.16 -8.13
C SER A 178 9.01 4.46 -8.75
N ILE A 179 8.22 5.52 -8.83
CA ILE A 179 8.67 6.82 -9.33
C ILE A 179 8.89 7.81 -8.19
N ILE A 180 7.90 7.95 -7.30
CA ILE A 180 7.93 8.92 -6.20
C ILE A 180 8.90 8.40 -5.12
N ILE A 181 10.12 8.93 -5.05
CA ILE A 181 11.12 8.55 -4.04
C ILE A 181 10.59 8.85 -2.63
N LEU A 182 10.66 7.81 -1.77
CA LEU A 182 10.48 7.85 -0.32
C LEU A 182 11.27 9.01 0.29
N VAL A 183 10.58 9.94 0.96
CA VAL A 183 10.99 10.62 2.22
C VAL A 183 10.04 11.79 2.53
N THR A 184 9.29 12.33 1.56
CA THR A 184 8.35 13.45 1.80
C THR A 184 6.87 13.11 1.62
N SER A 185 6.51 12.13 0.77
CA SER A 185 5.09 11.90 0.42
C SER A 185 4.32 10.96 1.36
N LEU A 186 4.99 10.16 2.20
CA LEU A 186 4.29 9.32 3.19
C LEU A 186 3.63 10.12 4.32
N ALA A 187 4.16 11.31 4.64
CA ALA A 187 3.49 12.24 5.52
C ALA A 187 2.28 12.94 4.85
N LEU A 188 2.22 12.95 3.52
CA LEU A 188 1.21 13.68 2.73
C LEU A 188 0.09 12.78 2.22
N LEU A 189 0.36 11.50 1.93
CA LEU A 189 -0.68 10.54 1.56
C LEU A 189 -1.53 10.07 2.75
N TRP A 190 -1.06 10.22 3.99
CA TRP A 190 -1.69 9.62 5.20
C TRP A 190 -1.85 10.58 6.40
N GLY A 191 -2.13 11.86 6.13
CA GLY A 191 -2.50 12.80 7.19
C GLY A 191 -1.35 13.13 8.13
N GLY A 192 -0.70 14.27 7.87
CA GLY A 192 0.48 14.73 8.57
C GLY A 192 0.48 14.52 10.08
N ARG A 193 1.52 13.82 10.55
CA ARG A 193 2.06 14.00 11.89
C ARG A 193 3.57 14.06 11.84
N SER A 194 4.07 15.27 11.58
CA SER A 194 5.34 15.70 12.19
C SER A 194 5.09 15.85 13.69
N LEU A 195 5.11 14.75 14.44
CA LEU A 195 5.38 14.82 15.88
C LEU A 195 6.85 14.50 16.06
N GLY A 196 7.60 15.46 16.59
CA GLY A 196 8.98 15.24 17.00
C GLY A 196 9.05 14.16 18.07
N TRP A 197 9.50 12.98 17.71
CA TRP A 197 9.89 11.95 18.67
C TRP A 197 11.38 12.12 18.92
N SER A 198 11.73 12.87 19.98
CA SER A 198 13.07 12.80 20.56
C SER A 198 13.13 11.51 21.37
N TRP A 199 13.88 10.53 20.86
CA TRP A 199 14.17 9.29 21.58
C TRP A 199 15.29 9.57 22.59
N THR A 200 14.96 9.88 23.84
CA THR A 200 15.95 9.77 24.92
C THR A 200 16.09 8.31 25.32
N LEU A 201 17.16 7.67 24.83
CA LEU A 201 17.64 6.37 25.31
C LEU A 201 18.05 6.50 26.78
N ASN A 202 17.22 6.01 27.69
CA ASN A 202 17.65 5.74 29.05
C ASN A 202 17.12 4.37 29.51
N GLY A 203 18.03 3.40 29.59
CA GLY A 203 17.84 2.15 30.35
C GLY A 203 16.62 1.30 30.01
N GLY A 204 16.60 0.67 28.83
CA GLY A 204 16.06 -0.68 28.64
C GLY A 204 14.61 -0.99 29.03
N ARG A 205 13.68 -0.01 28.99
CA ARG A 205 12.25 -0.28 29.17
C ARG A 205 11.41 0.71 28.36
N ILE A 206 10.67 0.20 27.37
CA ILE A 206 9.70 1.00 26.58
C ILE A 206 8.49 1.24 27.50
N VAL A 207 8.36 2.45 28.03
CA VAL A 207 7.17 2.88 28.75
C VAL A 207 6.28 3.65 27.77
N PRO A 208 5.03 3.23 27.51
CA PRO A 208 4.15 3.95 26.60
C PRO A 208 3.71 5.27 27.26
N GLY A 209 4.41 6.35 26.89
CA GLY A 209 4.07 7.71 27.29
C GLY A 209 2.85 8.22 26.53
N MET A 210 1.69 8.15 27.19
CA MET A 210 0.68 9.22 27.25
C MET A 210 0.40 10.00 25.95
N SER A 211 0.02 9.32 24.87
CA SER A 211 -0.56 9.97 23.66
C SER A 211 -1.79 9.23 23.10
N MET A 212 -2.26 8.21 23.81
CA MET A 212 -3.41 7.41 23.37
C MET A 212 -4.77 8.07 23.70
N ALA A 213 -4.78 9.00 24.66
CA ALA A 213 -6.00 9.71 25.08
C ALA A 213 -6.52 10.69 24.01
N LEU A 214 -5.68 11.16 23.10
CA LEU A 214 -6.07 12.09 22.03
C LEU A 214 -6.62 11.39 20.78
N CYS A 215 -6.25 10.13 20.54
CA CYS A 215 -6.76 9.37 19.40
C CYS A 215 -8.24 8.98 19.60
N LEU A 216 -8.64 8.71 20.85
CA LEU A 216 -10.04 8.41 21.18
C LEU A 216 -10.97 9.64 21.11
N ALA A 217 -10.44 10.87 21.27
CA ALA A 217 -11.25 12.07 21.23
C ALA A 217 -11.74 12.45 19.81
N SER A 218 -11.06 11.98 18.75
CA SER A 218 -11.47 12.27 17.36
C SER A 218 -12.38 11.20 16.75
N LEU A 219 -12.55 10.04 17.38
CA LEU A 219 -13.46 8.97 16.91
C LEU A 219 -14.88 9.09 17.48
N ALA A 220 -15.18 10.15 18.24
CA ALA A 220 -16.49 10.42 18.83
C ALA A 220 -17.31 11.50 18.08
N LYS A 221 -16.91 11.87 16.87
CA LYS A 221 -17.71 12.71 15.96
C LYS A 221 -17.54 12.16 14.55
N TRP A 222 -18.35 11.17 14.22
CA TRP A 222 -19.04 10.84 12.95
C TRP A 222 -19.58 9.43 13.09
#